data_AF-A0A377AXC7-F1
#
_entry.id   AF-A0A377AXC7-F1
#
_cell.length_a   1.000
_cell.length_b   1.000
_cell.length_c   1.000
_cell.angle_alpha   90.00
_cell.angle_beta   90.00
_cell.angle_gamma   90.00
#
_symmetry.space_group_name_H-M   'P 1'
#
loop_
_entity.id
_entity.type
_entity.pdbx_description
1 polymer ?
#
loop_
_entity_poly.entity_id
_entity_poly.type
_entity_poly.pdbx_seq_one_letter_code
_entity_poly.pdbx_strand_id
1 'polypeptide(L)'
;MATLPPMAMCFTLKVPPAAGEGELFIGWSGTSGAHAPVHIRSRRDTDSANWSEWAQVYTSKDSIPGVNAKGNQDTSGNAATATKLQTACTINGVSLMVLKTLS
;
A
#
# COMPACT_ATOMS: atom_id res chain seq x y z
N MET A 1 0.41 -23.65 -11.31
CA MET A 1 1.48 -22.94 -12.03
C MET A 1 0.82 -21.85 -12.85
N ALA A 2 0.91 -20.59 -12.45
CA ALA A 2 0.27 -19.50 -13.19
C ALA A 2 1.00 -19.32 -14.53
N THR A 3 0.31 -19.51 -15.64
CA THR A 3 0.82 -19.21 -16.99
C THR A 3 1.07 -17.71 -17.06
N LEU A 4 2.34 -17.30 -17.03
CA LEU A 4 2.71 -15.90 -17.16
C LEU A 4 2.26 -15.39 -18.53
N PRO A 5 1.61 -14.21 -18.63
CA PRO A 5 1.30 -13.62 -19.92
C PRO A 5 2.61 -13.40 -20.72
N PRO A 6 2.58 -13.50 -22.06
CA PRO A 6 3.75 -13.72 -22.92
C PRO A 6 4.80 -12.59 -22.95
N MET A 7 4.65 -11.54 -22.13
CA MET A 7 5.56 -10.39 -22.11
C MET A 7 5.67 -9.92 -20.65
N ALA A 8 6.55 -10.48 -19.84
CA ALA A 8 6.81 -9.98 -18.49
C ALA A 8 8.29 -10.12 -18.16
N MET A 9 8.80 -9.33 -17.22
CA MET A 9 10.20 -9.38 -16.82
C MET A 9 10.31 -9.92 -15.40
N CYS A 10 11.16 -10.92 -15.21
CA CYS A 10 11.54 -11.44 -13.89
C CYS A 10 13.05 -11.26 -13.72
N PHE A 11 13.45 -10.61 -12.63
CA PHE A 11 14.84 -10.39 -12.28
C PHE A 11 15.18 -11.11 -10.99
N THR A 12 16.27 -11.88 -10.99
CA THR A 12 16.78 -12.56 -9.81
C THR A 12 17.97 -11.78 -9.24
N LEU A 13 17.94 -11.55 -7.93
CA LEU A 13 18.95 -10.81 -7.19
C LEU A 13 19.55 -11.71 -6.11
N LYS A 14 20.87 -11.75 -6.05
CA LYS A 14 21.64 -12.48 -5.05
C LYS A 14 22.47 -11.49 -4.23
N VAL A 15 22.61 -11.72 -2.92
CA VAL A 15 23.45 -10.88 -2.05
C VAL A 15 24.69 -11.66 -1.57
N PRO A 16 25.84 -11.67 -2.27
CA PRO A 16 27.05 -12.32 -1.76
C PRO A 16 27.76 -11.48 -0.67
N PRO A 17 28.44 -12.10 0.33
CA PRO A 17 28.49 -13.53 0.66
C PRO A 17 27.29 -14.00 1.50
N ALA A 18 26.25 -13.17 1.66
CA ALA A 18 25.10 -13.45 2.51
C ALA A 18 24.11 -14.44 1.87
N ALA A 19 23.39 -15.14 2.74
CA ALA A 19 22.39 -16.11 2.33
C ALA A 19 21.04 -15.47 1.96
N GLY A 20 21.02 -14.45 1.09
CA GLY A 20 19.78 -13.79 0.63
C GLY A 20 19.53 -13.96 -0.87
N GLU A 21 18.29 -14.26 -1.23
CA GLU A 21 17.77 -14.26 -2.60
C GLU A 21 16.46 -13.46 -2.70
N GLY A 22 16.29 -12.74 -3.81
CA GLY A 22 15.09 -12.00 -4.11
C GLY A 22 14.74 -12.07 -5.59
N GLU A 23 13.44 -11.97 -5.88
CA GLU A 23 12.95 -11.82 -7.24
C GLU A 23 12.03 -10.61 -7.36
N LEU A 24 12.17 -9.89 -8.47
CA LEU A 24 11.32 -8.80 -8.89
C LEU A 24 10.59 -9.20 -10.16
N PHE A 25 9.26 -9.18 -10.12
CA PHE A 25 8.40 -9.39 -11.27
C PHE A 25 7.75 -8.08 -11.70
N ILE A 26 8.00 -7.67 -12.95
CA ILE A 26 7.37 -6.51 -13.57
C ILE A 26 6.34 -7.02 -14.58
N GLY A 27 5.07 -6.77 -14.29
CA GLY A 27 3.98 -7.10 -15.19
C GLY A 27 3.99 -6.24 -16.46
N TRP A 28 3.19 -6.65 -17.44
CA TRP A 28 2.94 -5.92 -18.66
C TRP A 28 1.45 -5.71 -18.85
N SER A 29 1.07 -4.51 -19.24
CA SER A 29 -0.34 -4.10 -19.36
C SER A 29 -0.93 -4.36 -20.75
N GLY A 30 -0.12 -4.74 -21.75
CA GLY A 30 -0.58 -4.94 -23.13
C GLY A 30 -0.89 -3.64 -23.88
N THR A 31 -0.93 -2.50 -23.19
CA THR A 31 -1.42 -1.22 -23.71
C THR A 31 -0.42 -0.10 -23.41
N SER A 32 -0.06 0.69 -24.42
CA SER A 32 0.86 1.81 -24.26
C SER A 32 0.38 2.78 -23.17
N GLY A 33 1.25 3.07 -22.20
CA GLY A 33 0.97 3.97 -21.08
C GLY A 33 0.06 3.41 -19.97
N ALA A 34 -0.46 2.19 -20.09
CA ALA A 34 -1.27 1.58 -19.05
C ALA A 34 -0.41 1.01 -17.91
N HIS A 35 -0.88 1.21 -16.67
CA HIS A 35 -0.22 0.71 -15.47
C HIS A 35 -0.24 -0.82 -15.40
N ALA A 36 0.86 -1.44 -14.95
CA ALA A 36 0.97 -2.87 -14.70
C ALA A 36 1.52 -3.10 -13.27
N PRO A 37 0.99 -4.10 -12.54
CA PRO A 37 1.42 -4.35 -11.18
C PRO A 37 2.84 -4.94 -11.13
N VAL A 38 3.55 -4.63 -10.04
CA VAL A 38 4.89 -5.12 -9.74
C VAL A 38 4.84 -5.98 -8.48
N HIS A 39 5.53 -7.12 -8.48
CA HIS A 39 5.57 -8.03 -7.34
C HIS A 39 7.00 -8.35 -6.93
N ILE A 40 7.20 -8.60 -5.64
CA ILE A 40 8.47 -9.03 -5.06
C ILE A 40 8.25 -10.29 -4.22
N ARG A 41 9.28 -11.12 -4.15
CA ARG A 41 9.39 -12.20 -3.17
C ARG A 41 10.83 -12.42 -2.78
N SER A 42 11.04 -13.09 -1.67
CA SER A 42 12.38 -13.43 -1.19
C SER A 42 12.41 -14.82 -0.58
N ARG A 43 13.62 -15.36 -0.45
CA ARG A 43 13.88 -16.52 0.40
C ARG A 43 15.23 -16.34 1.08
N ARG A 44 15.40 -17.06 2.19
CA ARG A 44 16.74 -17.33 2.69
C ARG A 44 17.42 -18.24 1.66
N ASP A 45 18.66 -17.96 1.30
CA ASP A 45 19.49 -18.75 0.39
C ASP A 45 20.00 -20.01 1.08
N THR A 46 19.08 -20.92 1.35
CA THR A 46 19.42 -22.33 1.35
C THR A 46 18.69 -22.92 0.16
N ASP A 47 19.34 -23.81 -0.61
CA ASP A 47 18.79 -24.35 -1.86
C ASP A 47 17.38 -24.96 -1.71
N SER A 48 16.98 -25.27 -0.47
CA SER A 48 15.68 -25.82 -0.08
C SER A 48 14.78 -24.88 0.72
N ALA A 49 15.14 -23.60 0.93
CA ALA A 49 14.26 -22.66 1.60
C ALA A 49 13.01 -22.38 0.76
N ASN A 50 11.87 -22.34 1.44
CA ASN A 50 10.63 -21.93 0.82
C ASN A 50 10.68 -20.43 0.47
N TRP A 51 10.18 -20.08 -0.72
CA TRP A 51 9.94 -18.69 -1.09
C TRP A 51 8.84 -18.09 -0.22
N SER A 52 8.95 -16.79 0.06
CA SER A 52 7.77 -16.02 0.47
C SER A 52 6.71 -16.11 -0.62
N GLU A 53 5.47 -15.88 -0.23
CA GLU A 53 4.45 -15.55 -1.21
C GLU A 53 4.85 -14.28 -1.98
N TRP A 54 4.32 -14.13 -3.20
CA TRP A 54 4.48 -12.88 -3.95
C TRP A 54 3.72 -11.77 -3.25
N ALA A 55 4.40 -10.64 -3.03
CA ALA A 55 3.80 -9.43 -2.51
C ALA A 55 3.81 -8.33 -3.57
N GLN A 56 2.68 -7.67 -3.79
CA GLN A 56 2.61 -6.53 -4.70
C GLN A 56 3.26 -5.29 -4.08
N VAL A 57 4.05 -4.57 -4.87
CA VAL A 57 4.55 -3.23 -4.53
C VAL A 57 3.53 -2.21 -5.04
N TYR A 58 2.87 -1.52 -4.13
CA TYR A 58 1.89 -0.50 -4.47
C TYR A 58 2.55 0.84 -4.78
N THR A 59 2.02 1.52 -5.79
CA THR A 59 2.44 2.84 -6.25
C THR A 59 1.24 3.81 -6.26
N SER A 60 1.49 5.08 -6.55
CA SER A 60 0.42 6.07 -6.73
C SER A 60 -0.51 5.78 -7.91
N LYS A 61 -0.15 4.86 -8.80
CA LYS A 61 -0.93 4.45 -9.97
C LYS A 61 -1.87 3.27 -9.68
N ASP A 62 -1.66 2.55 -8.59
CA ASP A 62 -2.55 1.48 -8.15
C ASP A 62 -3.84 2.04 -7.57
N SER A 63 -4.99 1.46 -7.90
CA SER A 63 -6.25 1.77 -7.21
C SER A 63 -6.37 0.91 -5.96
N ILE A 64 -6.20 1.53 -4.81
CA ILE A 64 -6.27 0.88 -3.50
C ILE A 64 -7.56 1.35 -2.82
N PRO A 65 -8.58 0.48 -2.71
CA PRO A 65 -9.85 0.83 -2.08
C PRO A 65 -9.65 1.41 -0.68
N GLY A 66 -10.12 2.65 -0.50
CA GLY A 66 -10.06 3.36 0.76
C GLY A 66 -8.76 4.10 1.07
N VAL A 67 -7.80 4.09 0.14
CA VAL A 67 -6.58 4.91 0.24
C VAL A 67 -6.64 6.03 -0.80
N ASN A 68 -6.63 5.68 -2.09
CA ASN A 68 -6.65 6.64 -3.20
C ASN A 68 -7.79 6.40 -4.19
N ALA A 69 -8.60 5.35 -3.97
CA ALA A 69 -9.86 5.11 -4.64
C ALA A 69 -10.98 4.99 -3.60
N LYS A 70 -12.22 5.35 -3.95
CA LYS A 70 -13.38 5.12 -3.08
C LYS A 70 -13.46 3.61 -2.79
N GLY A 71 -13.28 3.23 -1.53
CA GLY A 71 -13.45 1.85 -1.07
C GLY A 71 -14.80 1.59 -0.43
N ASN A 72 -14.98 0.37 0.08
CA ASN A 72 -16.11 0.00 0.93
C ASN A 72 -15.74 0.14 2.43
N GLN A 73 -15.04 1.21 2.77
CA GLN A 73 -14.68 1.49 4.16
C GLN A 73 -15.97 1.70 4.94
N ASP A 74 -16.10 0.94 6.02
CA ASP A 74 -17.17 1.19 6.97
C ASP A 74 -16.82 2.43 7.81
N THR A 75 -17.40 3.56 7.42
CA THR A 75 -17.34 4.82 8.17
C THR A 75 -18.54 4.98 9.10
N SER A 76 -19.21 3.88 9.49
CA SER A 76 -20.47 3.80 10.26
C SER A 76 -20.56 4.60 11.56
N GLY A 77 -19.46 5.20 12.03
CA GLY A 77 -19.51 6.24 13.04
C GLY A 77 -19.99 7.60 12.49
N ASN A 78 -19.73 8.67 13.24
CA ASN A 78 -20.12 10.02 12.84
C ASN A 78 -19.24 10.61 11.72
N ALA A 79 -18.39 9.84 11.03
CA ALA A 79 -17.42 10.40 10.07
C ALA A 79 -18.09 11.11 8.89
N ALA A 80 -19.19 10.57 8.36
CA ALA A 80 -19.92 11.17 7.24
C ALA A 80 -20.84 12.34 7.66
N THR A 81 -21.22 12.42 8.95
CA THR A 81 -22.16 13.40 9.51
C THR A 81 -21.50 14.39 10.48
N ALA A 82 -20.21 14.27 10.73
CA ALA A 82 -19.45 15.14 11.62
C ALA A 82 -19.46 16.56 11.08
N THR A 83 -20.09 17.46 11.82
CA THR A 83 -20.02 18.90 11.60
C THR A 83 -18.83 19.48 12.35
N LYS A 84 -18.31 20.64 11.90
CA LYS A 84 -17.35 21.42 12.70
C LYS A 84 -17.96 21.70 14.07
N LEU A 85 -17.16 21.65 15.13
CA LEU A 85 -17.60 21.85 16.51
C LEU A 85 -18.43 23.14 16.64
N GLN A 86 -19.75 23.00 16.74
CA GLN A 86 -20.69 24.13 16.75
C GLN A 86 -20.73 24.83 18.12
N THR A 87 -20.46 24.07 19.18
CA THR A 87 -20.38 24.57 20.56
C THR A 87 -19.07 24.10 21.16
N ALA A 88 -18.26 25.04 21.64
CA ALA A 88 -17.00 24.71 22.29
C ALA A 88 -17.26 23.81 23.51
N CYS A 89 -16.43 22.77 23.66
CA CYS A 89 -16.44 21.93 24.84
C CYS A 89 -15.01 21.69 25.32
N THR A 90 -14.91 21.32 26.59
CA THR A 90 -13.64 21.00 27.24
C THR A 90 -13.54 19.49 27.36
N ILE A 91 -12.49 18.90 26.81
CA ILE A 91 -12.21 17.46 26.91
C ILE A 91 -10.93 17.29 27.73
N ASN A 92 -11.01 16.57 28.85
CA ASN A 92 -9.88 16.36 29.78
C ASN A 92 -9.15 17.67 30.16
N GLY A 93 -9.90 18.75 30.37
CA GLY A 93 -9.36 20.07 30.72
C GLY A 93 -8.85 20.90 29.53
N VAL A 94 -8.82 20.36 28.31
CA VAL A 94 -8.43 21.09 27.09
C VAL A 94 -9.68 21.69 26.45
N SER A 95 -9.77 23.01 26.42
CA SER A 95 -10.80 23.73 25.66
C SER A 95 -10.51 23.59 24.16
N LEU A 96 -11.47 23.04 23.41
CA LEU A 96 -11.34 22.83 21.96
C LEU A 96 -11.82 24.04 21.12
N MET A 97 -11.96 25.20 21.75
CA MET A 97 -12.42 26.43 21.11
C MET A 97 -11.35 26.99 20.15
N VAL A 98 -11.76 27.69 19.08
CA VAL A 98 -10.83 28.48 18.24
C VAL A 98 -10.27 29.60 19.12
N LEU A 99 -9.03 29.47 19.55
CA LEU A 99 -8.33 30.49 20.31
C LEU A 99 -8.10 31.72 19.42
N LYS A 100 -8.99 32.71 19.52
CA LYS A 100 -8.64 34.12 19.32
C LYS A 100 -8.87 34.83 20.64
N THR A 101 -7.95 34.65 21.58
CA THR A 101 -7.82 35.61 22.67
C THR A 101 -7.08 36.81 22.10
N LEU A 102 -7.80 37.93 21.89
CA LEU A 102 -7.17 39.24 21.78
C LEU A 102 -6.60 39.57 23.16
N SER A 103 -5.28 39.69 23.24
CA SER A 103 -4.54 40.52 24.20
C SER A 103 -3.24 40.94 23.55
#